data_AF-A0A7J4EEU1-F1
#
_entry.id   AF-A0A7J4EEU1-F1
#
_cell.length_a   1.000
_cell.length_b   1.000
_cell.length_c   1.000
_cell.angle_alpha   90.00
_cell.angle_beta   90.00
_cell.angle_gamma   90.00
#
_symmetry.space_group_name_H-M   'P 1'
#
loop_
_entity.id
_entity.type
_entity.pdbx_description
1 polymer ?
#
loop_
_entity_poly.entity_id
_entity_poly.type
_entity_poly.pdbx_seq_one_letter_code
_entity_poly.pdbx_strand_id
1 'polypeptide(L)'
;MQQMRWAYGTIGIFKKLLKELIKHPRRLTPVQWWEYILSGTWYFVGWAFFLMMICPVSYLLFEIRPLLTEPYIYVVAYIPYLLFSSLQLFVSMSMRGFSAKDQWFGQILTYLTFPIYMLAAIYALINKKIPFVVTPKGGSGKSTLTCFWPQIAMMLIIFFSVAAGIWKFVQQYDVALIINILWSFYYLILLSMFLYFRRDAEEPSLYYVDMFEEFVRE
;
A
#
# COMPACT_ATOMS: atom_id res chain seq x y z
N MET A 1 10.24 5.43 9.25
CA MET A 1 10.05 5.91 10.64
C MET A 1 8.91 6.89 10.78
N GLN A 2 8.97 8.07 10.15
CA GLN A 2 7.93 9.10 10.30
C GLN A 2 6.53 8.63 9.87
N GLN A 3 6.45 7.89 8.76
CA GLN A 3 5.19 7.31 8.28
C GLN A 3 4.54 6.32 9.26
N MET A 4 5.33 5.50 9.95
CA MET A 4 4.81 4.60 11.00
C MET A 4 4.15 5.39 12.11
N ARG A 5 4.82 6.45 12.59
CA ARG A 5 4.31 7.25 13.72
C ARG A 5 2.97 7.90 13.39
N TRP A 6 2.86 8.46 12.20
CA TRP A 6 1.61 9.05 11.74
C TRP A 6 0.51 8.00 11.60
N ALA A 7 0.82 6.86 10.99
CA ALA A 7 -0.12 5.76 10.82
C ALA A 7 -0.62 5.21 12.17
N TYR A 8 0.29 4.83 13.05
CA TYR A 8 -0.03 4.27 14.37
C TYR A 8 -0.82 5.26 15.23
N GLY A 9 -0.40 6.53 15.28
CA GLY A 9 -1.08 7.57 16.05
C GLY A 9 -2.50 7.82 15.54
N THR A 10 -2.68 7.91 14.22
CA THR A 10 -3.98 8.18 13.61
C THR A 10 -4.96 7.03 13.83
N ILE A 11 -4.53 5.78 13.60
CA ILE A 11 -5.38 4.60 13.82
C ILE A 11 -5.71 4.41 15.31
N GLY A 12 -4.75 4.71 16.21
CA GLY A 12 -4.98 4.68 17.65
C GLY A 12 -6.04 5.69 18.11
N ILE A 13 -6.05 6.89 17.53
CA ILE A 13 -7.09 7.90 17.76
C ILE A 13 -8.42 7.47 17.13
N PHE A 14 -8.39 6.90 15.92
CA PHE A 14 -9.59 6.46 15.20
C PHE A 14 -10.46 5.49 16.01
N LYS A 15 -9.84 4.56 16.75
CA LYS A 15 -10.58 3.67 17.66
C LYS A 15 -11.35 4.41 18.76
N LYS A 16 -10.80 5.51 19.28
CA LYS A 16 -11.48 6.37 20.27
C LYS A 16 -12.58 7.19 19.59
N LEU A 17 -12.30 7.72 18.39
CA LEU A 17 -13.26 8.46 17.58
C LEU A 17 -14.51 7.63 17.29
N LEU A 18 -14.38 6.36 16.90
CA LEU A 18 -15.52 5.46 16.65
C LEU A 18 -16.39 5.26 17.91
N LYS A 19 -15.76 5.13 19.08
CA LYS A 19 -16.47 5.03 20.36
C LYS A 19 -17.24 6.32 20.66
N GLU A 20 -16.64 7.48 20.40
CA GLU A 20 -17.28 8.78 20.60
C GLU A 20 -18.43 9.02 19.61
N LEU A 21 -18.31 8.60 18.36
CA LEU A 21 -19.39 8.67 17.37
C LEU A 21 -20.62 7.89 17.84
N ILE A 22 -20.42 6.68 18.37
CA ILE A 22 -21.52 5.83 18.84
C ILE A 22 -22.13 6.39 20.13
N LYS A 23 -21.31 6.83 21.10
CA LYS A 23 -21.79 7.31 22.39
C LYS A 23 -22.41 8.72 22.32
N HIS A 24 -21.84 9.59 21.50
CA HIS A 24 -22.14 11.02 21.46
C HIS A 24 -22.18 11.56 20.03
N PRO A 25 -23.08 11.06 19.16
CA PRO A 25 -23.12 11.42 17.74
C PRO A 25 -23.38 12.92 17.49
N ARG A 26 -23.99 13.63 18.44
CA ARG A 26 -24.34 15.06 18.32
C ARG A 26 -23.24 16.02 18.77
N ARG A 27 -22.06 15.52 19.20
CA ARG A 27 -20.93 16.39 19.63
C ARG A 27 -20.27 17.14 18.48
N LEU A 28 -20.32 16.57 17.28
CA LEU A 28 -19.76 17.17 16.06
C LEU A 28 -20.84 17.19 14.98
N THR A 29 -20.66 18.09 14.00
CA THR A 29 -21.50 18.11 12.81
C THR A 29 -21.26 16.85 11.96
N PRO A 30 -22.23 16.42 11.14
CA PRO A 30 -22.04 15.27 10.25
C PRO A 30 -20.83 15.41 9.31
N VAL A 31 -20.54 16.62 8.86
CA VAL A 31 -19.37 16.92 8.00
C VAL A 31 -18.06 16.70 8.75
N GLN A 32 -17.96 17.19 9.99
CA GLN A 32 -16.77 16.95 10.82
C GLN A 32 -16.57 15.46 11.11
N TRP A 33 -17.64 14.72 11.40
CA TRP A 33 -17.55 13.27 11.56
C TRP A 33 -17.01 12.59 10.30
N TRP A 34 -17.52 13.00 9.13
CA TRP A 34 -17.04 12.50 7.85
C TRP A 34 -15.53 12.76 7.66
N GLU A 35 -15.06 13.99 7.91
CA GLU A 35 -13.64 14.35 7.81
C GLU A 35 -12.74 13.54 8.74
N TYR A 36 -13.19 13.33 9.99
CA TYR A 36 -12.43 12.52 10.96
C TYR A 36 -12.43 11.03 10.60
N ILE A 37 -13.54 10.49 10.09
CA ILE A 37 -13.61 9.10 9.62
C ILE A 37 -12.69 8.92 8.41
N LEU A 38 -12.73 9.83 7.45
CA LEU A 38 -11.89 9.80 6.25
C LEU A 38 -10.40 9.82 6.64
N SER A 39 -10.02 10.74 7.54
CA SER A 39 -8.65 10.85 8.01
C SER A 39 -8.22 9.62 8.83
N GLY A 40 -9.11 9.11 9.68
CA GLY A 40 -8.85 7.95 10.53
C GLY A 40 -8.69 6.62 9.77
N THR A 41 -9.36 6.50 8.62
CA THR A 41 -9.34 5.30 7.77
C THR A 41 -8.23 5.30 6.73
N TRP A 42 -7.60 6.45 6.45
CA TRP A 42 -6.63 6.60 5.37
C TRP A 42 -5.47 5.62 5.43
N TYR A 43 -4.90 5.37 6.62
CA TYR A 43 -3.75 4.48 6.78
C TYR A 43 -4.06 2.99 6.60
N PHE A 44 -5.33 2.59 6.52
CA PHE A 44 -5.69 1.22 6.11
C PHE A 44 -5.39 0.95 4.63
N VAL A 45 -5.04 1.97 3.85
CA VAL A 45 -4.61 1.83 2.45
C VAL A 45 -3.45 0.85 2.28
N GLY A 46 -2.59 0.67 3.30
CA GLY A 46 -1.53 -0.35 3.25
C GLY A 46 -2.07 -1.77 3.05
N TRP A 47 -3.16 -2.11 3.74
CA TRP A 47 -3.86 -3.39 3.56
C TRP A 47 -4.55 -3.47 2.20
N ALA A 48 -5.17 -2.37 1.74
CA ALA A 48 -5.77 -2.32 0.42
C ALA A 48 -4.73 -2.60 -0.68
N PHE A 49 -3.57 -1.96 -0.63
CA PHE A 49 -2.48 -2.19 -1.59
C PHE A 49 -1.95 -3.61 -1.54
N PHE A 50 -1.76 -4.18 -0.33
CA PHE A 50 -1.38 -5.57 -0.18
C PHE A 50 -2.37 -6.52 -0.84
N LEU A 51 -3.68 -6.35 -0.56
CA LEU A 51 -4.73 -7.16 -1.15
C LEU A 51 -4.78 -7.01 -2.68
N MET A 52 -4.66 -5.78 -3.19
CA MET A 52 -4.62 -5.52 -4.62
C MET A 52 -3.44 -6.22 -5.31
N MET A 53 -2.29 -6.33 -4.66
CA MET A 53 -1.14 -7.09 -5.18
C MET A 53 -1.35 -8.61 -5.07
N ILE A 54 -1.96 -9.10 -3.99
CA ILE A 54 -2.20 -10.53 -3.77
C ILE A 54 -3.30 -11.08 -4.68
N CYS A 55 -4.30 -10.28 -5.05
CA CYS A 55 -5.38 -10.71 -5.94
C CYS A 55 -4.87 -11.33 -7.27
N PRO A 56 -4.11 -10.61 -8.12
CA PRO A 56 -3.61 -11.20 -9.36
C PRO A 56 -2.60 -12.32 -9.11
N VAL A 57 -1.77 -12.23 -8.06
CA VAL A 57 -0.85 -13.32 -7.67
C VAL A 57 -1.60 -14.62 -7.39
N SER A 58 -2.70 -14.54 -6.63
CA SER A 58 -3.49 -15.71 -6.25
C SER A 58 -4.20 -16.35 -7.45
N TYR A 59 -4.66 -15.54 -8.41
CA TYR A 59 -5.17 -16.03 -9.67
C TYR A 59 -4.08 -16.72 -10.51
N LEU A 60 -2.90 -16.11 -10.67
CA LEU A 60 -1.83 -16.68 -11.51
C LEU A 60 -1.26 -17.98 -10.94
N LEU A 61 -1.06 -18.06 -9.62
CA LEU A 61 -0.51 -19.24 -8.96
C LEU A 61 -1.56 -20.34 -8.77
N PHE A 62 -2.72 -19.98 -8.20
CA PHE A 62 -3.70 -20.95 -7.69
C PHE A 62 -5.02 -20.97 -8.47
N GLU A 63 -5.19 -20.11 -9.47
CA GLU A 63 -6.41 -20.00 -10.27
C GLU A 63 -7.67 -19.70 -9.42
N ILE A 64 -7.48 -19.04 -8.28
CA ILE A 64 -8.58 -18.51 -7.48
C ILE A 64 -9.25 -17.42 -8.31
N ARG A 65 -10.56 -17.57 -8.58
CA ARG A 65 -11.36 -16.63 -9.39
C ARG A 65 -12.36 -15.86 -8.52
N PRO A 66 -12.00 -14.68 -7.97
CA PRO A 66 -12.94 -13.87 -7.19
C PRO A 66 -14.07 -13.29 -8.04
N LEU A 67 -13.79 -13.00 -9.32
CA LEU A 67 -14.75 -12.42 -10.25
C LEU A 67 -15.15 -13.49 -11.28
N LEU A 68 -16.42 -13.93 -11.22
CA LEU A 68 -17.03 -14.85 -12.16
C LEU A 68 -17.74 -14.05 -13.26
N THR A 69 -16.97 -13.42 -14.15
CA THR A 69 -17.50 -12.58 -15.23
C THR A 69 -16.56 -12.61 -16.43
N GLU A 70 -17.08 -12.33 -17.61
CA GLU A 70 -16.29 -12.19 -18.83
C GLU A 70 -15.17 -11.13 -18.65
N PRO A 71 -13.91 -11.46 -18.99
CA PRO A 71 -12.77 -10.55 -18.84
C PRO A 71 -12.95 -9.20 -19.56
N TYR A 72 -13.69 -9.21 -20.67
CA TYR A 72 -13.99 -8.00 -21.44
C TYR A 72 -14.85 -7.01 -20.67
N ILE A 73 -15.83 -7.48 -19.88
CA ILE A 73 -16.68 -6.63 -19.05
C ILE A 73 -15.83 -5.93 -18.00
N TYR A 74 -14.86 -6.65 -17.41
CA TYR A 74 -13.90 -6.05 -16.49
C TYR A 74 -13.15 -4.90 -17.15
N VAL A 75 -12.58 -5.09 -18.34
CA VAL A 75 -11.81 -4.03 -19.03
C VAL A 75 -12.68 -2.82 -19.35
N VAL A 76 -13.88 -3.05 -19.90
CA VAL A 76 -14.80 -1.96 -20.31
C VAL A 76 -15.31 -1.18 -19.11
N ALA A 77 -15.57 -1.83 -17.97
CA ALA A 77 -16.03 -1.14 -16.77
C ALA A 77 -14.88 -0.46 -16.01
N TYR A 78 -13.74 -1.15 -15.86
CA TYR A 78 -12.66 -0.72 -14.98
C TYR A 78 -11.77 0.35 -15.60
N ILE A 79 -11.43 0.26 -16.90
CA ILE A 79 -10.49 1.21 -17.52
C ILE A 79 -11.05 2.65 -17.51
N PRO A 80 -12.31 2.92 -17.88
CA PRO A 80 -12.87 4.28 -17.77
C PRO A 80 -12.85 4.80 -16.34
N TYR A 81 -13.20 3.95 -15.36
CA TYR A 81 -13.15 4.29 -13.95
C TYR A 81 -11.72 4.65 -13.49
N LEU A 82 -10.73 3.85 -13.87
CA LEU A 82 -9.32 4.07 -13.53
C LEU A 82 -8.81 5.39 -14.14
N LEU A 83 -9.13 5.65 -15.41
CA LEU A 83 -8.71 6.87 -16.10
C LEU A 83 -9.37 8.10 -15.48
N PHE A 84 -10.67 8.06 -15.21
CA PHE A 84 -11.40 9.18 -14.61
C PHE A 84 -10.90 9.48 -13.20
N SER A 85 -10.75 8.47 -12.34
CA SER A 85 -10.25 8.63 -10.98
C SER A 85 -8.82 9.17 -10.95
N SER A 86 -7.96 8.66 -11.82
CA SER A 86 -6.59 9.16 -11.98
C SER A 86 -6.60 10.62 -12.45
N LEU A 87 -7.35 10.94 -13.50
CA LEU A 87 -7.44 12.29 -14.02
C LEU A 87 -7.94 13.29 -12.97
N GLN A 88 -8.98 12.92 -12.21
CA GLN A 88 -9.51 13.74 -11.12
C GLN A 88 -8.43 14.03 -10.06
N LEU A 89 -7.66 13.02 -9.67
CA LEU A 89 -6.55 13.20 -8.73
C LEU A 89 -5.48 14.14 -9.30
N PHE A 90 -5.05 13.91 -10.55
CA PHE A 90 -3.99 14.71 -11.18
C PHE A 90 -4.41 16.16 -11.37
N VAL A 91 -5.63 16.41 -11.86
CA VAL A 91 -6.18 17.76 -12.05
C VAL A 91 -6.32 18.47 -10.71
N SER A 92 -6.91 17.83 -9.71
CA SER A 92 -7.13 18.46 -8.40
C SER A 92 -5.83 18.84 -7.68
N MET A 93 -4.78 18.02 -7.80
CA MET A 93 -3.46 18.33 -7.25
C MET A 93 -2.73 19.40 -8.08
N SER A 94 -2.89 19.40 -9.40
CA SER A 94 -2.28 20.42 -10.28
C SER A 94 -2.87 21.81 -10.00
N MET A 95 -4.18 21.89 -9.73
CA MET A 95 -4.83 23.13 -9.29
C MET A 95 -4.30 23.67 -7.96
N ARG A 96 -3.67 22.82 -7.14
CA ARG A 96 -3.02 23.19 -5.88
C ARG A 96 -1.52 23.48 -6.04
N GLY A 97 -1.00 23.52 -7.27
CA GLY A 97 0.38 23.85 -7.58
C GLY A 97 1.36 22.68 -7.53
N PHE A 98 0.89 21.44 -7.36
CA PHE A 98 1.78 20.27 -7.39
C PHE A 98 2.12 19.88 -8.83
N SER A 99 3.40 19.63 -9.13
CA SER A 99 3.79 19.13 -10.44
C SER A 99 3.33 17.68 -10.65
N ALA A 100 3.10 17.27 -11.91
CA ALA A 100 2.72 15.89 -12.22
C ALA A 100 3.78 14.88 -11.73
N LYS A 101 5.06 15.26 -11.76
CA LYS A 101 6.18 14.44 -11.26
C LYS A 101 6.07 14.20 -9.76
N ASP A 102 5.80 15.24 -8.98
CA ASP A 102 5.66 15.13 -7.52
C ASP A 102 4.46 14.26 -7.14
N GLN A 103 3.37 14.38 -7.90
CA GLN A 103 2.17 13.56 -7.72
C GLN A 103 2.48 12.08 -7.97
N TRP A 104 3.16 11.75 -9.07
CA TRP A 104 3.58 10.38 -9.37
C TRP A 104 4.49 9.79 -8.29
N PHE A 105 5.53 10.52 -7.88
CA PHE A 105 6.42 10.05 -6.82
C PHE A 105 5.73 9.94 -5.47
N GLY A 106 4.80 10.84 -5.15
CA GLY A 106 3.97 10.74 -3.95
C GLY A 106 3.12 9.47 -3.92
N GLN A 107 2.50 9.10 -5.06
CA GLN A 107 1.74 7.85 -5.17
C GLN A 107 2.65 6.63 -5.00
N ILE A 108 3.80 6.60 -5.68
CA ILE A 108 4.76 5.48 -5.57
C ILE A 108 5.25 5.34 -4.13
N LEU A 109 5.64 6.43 -3.46
CA LEU A 109 6.06 6.39 -2.06
C LEU A 109 4.94 5.89 -1.13
N THR A 110 3.68 6.27 -1.40
CA THR A 110 2.53 5.78 -0.64
C THR A 110 2.34 4.26 -0.86
N TYR A 111 2.53 3.77 -2.09
CA TYR A 111 2.54 2.34 -2.37
C TYR A 111 3.68 1.60 -1.67
N LEU A 112 4.91 2.11 -1.74
CA LEU A 112 6.09 1.48 -1.13
C LEU A 112 6.04 1.41 0.40
N THR A 113 5.22 2.26 1.02
CA THR A 113 5.01 2.30 2.47
C THR A 113 3.93 1.32 2.95
N PHE A 114 3.34 0.51 2.07
CA PHE A 114 2.31 -0.48 2.43
C PHE A 114 2.66 -1.37 3.63
N PRO A 115 3.89 -1.92 3.81
CA PRO A 115 4.18 -2.83 4.92
C PRO A 115 4.15 -2.08 6.25
N ILE A 116 4.61 -0.82 6.23
CA ILE A 116 4.64 0.06 7.40
C ILE A 116 3.22 0.39 7.84
N TYR A 117 2.35 0.71 6.88
CA TYR A 117 0.94 0.98 7.16
C TYR A 117 0.18 -0.24 7.67
N MET A 118 0.45 -1.42 7.11
CA MET A 118 -0.10 -2.68 7.62
C MET A 118 0.32 -2.94 9.06
N LEU A 119 1.62 -2.87 9.35
CA LEU A 119 2.17 -3.10 10.68
C LEU A 119 1.62 -2.09 11.69
N ALA A 120 1.58 -0.81 11.32
CA ALA A 120 0.99 0.25 12.13
C ALA A 120 -0.49 -0.03 12.45
N ALA A 121 -1.26 -0.50 11.47
CA ALA A 121 -2.66 -0.86 11.66
C ALA A 121 -2.81 -2.02 12.64
N ILE A 122 -2.03 -3.09 12.49
CA ILE A 122 -2.06 -4.24 13.42
C ILE A 122 -1.73 -3.76 14.83
N TYR A 123 -0.59 -3.09 15.01
CA TYR A 123 -0.10 -2.65 16.32
C TYR A 123 -1.06 -1.68 17.01
N ALA A 124 -1.65 -0.75 16.26
CA ALA A 124 -2.65 0.17 16.79
C ALA A 124 -3.95 -0.56 17.22
N LEU A 125 -4.40 -1.57 16.46
CA LEU A 125 -5.61 -2.33 16.79
C LEU A 125 -5.42 -3.16 18.07
N ILE A 126 -4.29 -3.86 18.19
CA ILE A 126 -3.93 -4.66 19.37
C ILE A 126 -3.44 -3.81 20.54
N ASN A 127 -3.22 -2.50 20.34
CA ASN A 127 -2.71 -1.54 21.33
C ASN A 127 -1.29 -1.87 21.83
N LYS A 128 -0.43 -2.46 20.96
CA LYS A 128 0.99 -2.71 21.25
C LYS A 128 1.71 -1.37 21.29
N LYS A 129 2.37 -1.06 22.42
CA LYS A 129 3.08 0.20 22.62
C LYS A 129 4.35 0.22 21.76
N ILE A 130 4.51 1.25 20.94
CA ILE A 130 5.70 1.49 20.14
C ILE A 130 6.50 2.63 20.79
N PRO A 131 7.81 2.48 21.05
CA PRO A 131 8.66 3.55 21.55
C PRO A 131 8.81 4.65 20.51
N PHE A 132 8.94 5.87 21.01
CA PHE A 132 9.11 7.05 20.18
C PHE A 132 10.57 7.16 19.72
N VAL A 133 10.87 6.60 18.54
CA VAL A 133 12.19 6.75 17.92
C VAL A 133 12.21 7.99 17.04
N VAL A 134 13.14 8.90 17.33
CA VAL A 134 13.38 10.11 16.53
C VAL A 134 14.14 9.70 15.27
N THR A 135 13.72 10.23 14.12
CA THR A 135 14.45 10.05 12.86
C THR A 135 15.83 10.69 13.03
N PRO A 136 16.93 9.92 12.91
CA PRO A 136 18.28 10.48 12.96
C PRO A 136 18.37 11.59 11.92
N LYS A 137 18.98 12.72 12.29
CA LYS A 137 19.28 13.80 11.34
C LYS A 137 20.78 13.76 11.11
N GLY A 138 21.22 13.10 10.05
CA GLY A 138 22.64 13.04 9.70
C GLY A 138 23.30 11.66 9.76
N GLY A 139 22.54 10.58 9.51
CA GLY A 139 23.14 9.25 9.35
C GLY A 139 23.86 9.13 8.00
N SER A 140 25.19 9.02 8.00
CA SER A 140 26.00 8.85 6.77
C SER A 140 25.97 7.43 6.18
N GLY A 141 25.20 6.52 6.79
CA GLY A 141 25.03 5.14 6.34
C GLY A 141 24.03 5.04 5.19
N LYS A 142 24.42 4.37 4.09
CA LYS A 142 23.49 4.00 3.03
C LYS A 142 22.56 2.91 3.56
N SER A 143 21.25 3.09 3.44
CA SER A 143 20.27 2.07 3.82
C SER A 143 20.59 0.70 3.21
N THR A 144 20.68 -0.34 4.06
CA THR A 144 20.94 -1.71 3.61
C THR A 144 19.68 -2.31 2.97
N LEU A 145 19.83 -3.16 1.93
CA LEU A 145 18.71 -3.82 1.23
C LEU A 145 17.81 -4.62 2.18
N THR A 146 18.38 -5.16 3.26
CA THR A 146 17.67 -5.92 4.30
C THR A 146 16.54 -5.13 4.95
N CYS A 147 16.64 -3.79 4.99
CA CYS A 147 15.59 -2.93 5.54
C CYS A 147 14.30 -2.92 4.70
N PHE A 148 14.37 -3.38 3.46
CA PHE A 148 13.26 -3.42 2.51
C PHE A 148 12.83 -4.87 2.22
N TRP A 149 13.12 -5.80 3.14
CA TRP A 149 12.77 -7.21 2.94
C TRP A 149 11.28 -7.45 2.65
N PRO A 150 10.29 -6.72 3.22
CA PRO A 150 8.89 -6.96 2.88
C PRO A 150 8.57 -6.61 1.43
N GLN A 151 9.16 -5.52 0.92
CA GLN A 151 9.03 -5.11 -0.48
C GLN A 151 9.71 -6.13 -1.40
N ILE A 152 10.93 -6.56 -1.05
CA ILE A 152 11.68 -7.57 -1.83
C ILE A 152 10.93 -8.90 -1.85
N ALA A 153 10.42 -9.37 -0.72
CA ALA A 153 9.64 -10.59 -0.61
C ALA A 153 8.39 -10.53 -1.50
N MET A 154 7.64 -9.42 -1.46
CA MET A 154 6.49 -9.23 -2.34
C MET A 154 6.89 -9.18 -3.81
N MET A 155 8.00 -8.51 -4.15
CA MET A 155 8.52 -8.50 -5.53
C MET A 155 8.85 -9.91 -6.03
N LEU A 156 9.48 -10.75 -5.21
CA LEU A 156 9.80 -12.13 -5.57
C LEU A 156 8.52 -12.95 -5.79
N ILE A 157 7.54 -12.84 -4.89
CA ILE A 157 6.24 -13.51 -5.03
C ILE A 157 5.58 -13.11 -6.35
N ILE A 158 5.52 -11.82 -6.64
CA ILE A 158 4.94 -11.29 -7.89
C ILE A 158 5.73 -11.80 -9.10
N PHE A 159 7.06 -11.76 -9.07
CA PHE A 159 7.92 -12.24 -10.14
C PHE A 159 7.66 -13.71 -10.49
N PHE A 160 7.62 -14.59 -9.49
CA PHE A 160 7.31 -16.01 -9.70
C PHE A 160 5.86 -16.20 -10.18
N SER A 161 4.91 -15.40 -9.69
CA SER A 161 3.52 -15.45 -10.17
C SER A 161 3.40 -15.08 -11.65
N VAL A 162 4.14 -14.07 -12.11
CA VAL A 162 4.17 -13.66 -13.52
C VAL A 162 4.76 -14.77 -14.38
N ALA A 163 5.89 -15.37 -13.95
CA ALA A 163 6.49 -16.49 -14.67
C ALA A 163 5.53 -17.68 -14.81
N ALA A 164 4.85 -18.06 -13.71
CA ALA A 164 3.83 -19.10 -13.72
C ALA A 164 2.63 -18.73 -14.62
N GLY A 165 2.19 -17.48 -14.56
CA GLY A 165 1.12 -16.94 -15.39
C GLY A 165 1.43 -17.03 -16.89
N ILE A 166 2.63 -16.62 -17.30
CA ILE A 166 3.10 -16.71 -18.69
C ILE A 166 3.12 -18.17 -19.15
N TRP A 167 3.65 -19.08 -18.33
CA TRP A 167 3.68 -20.50 -18.65
C TRP A 167 2.27 -21.10 -18.85
N LYS A 168 1.29 -20.70 -18.03
CA LYS A 168 -0.12 -21.09 -18.20
C LYS A 168 -0.75 -20.45 -19.44
N PHE A 169 -0.43 -19.19 -19.71
CA PHE A 169 -0.98 -18.45 -20.86
C PHE A 169 -0.62 -19.11 -22.20
N VAL A 170 0.63 -19.58 -22.35
CA VAL A 170 1.08 -20.30 -23.57
C VAL A 170 0.29 -21.59 -23.83
N GLN A 171 -0.33 -22.16 -22.79
CA GLN A 171 -1.14 -23.38 -22.91
C GLN A 171 -2.62 -23.11 -23.13
N GLN A 172 -3.18 -22.12 -22.43
CA GLN A 172 -4.63 -21.90 -22.34
C GLN A 172 -5.13 -20.76 -23.22
N TYR A 173 -4.28 -19.78 -23.55
CA TYR A 173 -4.64 -18.55 -24.29
C TYR A 173 -5.82 -17.77 -23.70
N ASP A 174 -5.98 -17.81 -22.37
CA ASP A 174 -7.04 -17.09 -21.65
C ASP A 174 -6.72 -15.60 -21.48
N VAL A 175 -7.67 -14.73 -21.83
CA VAL A 175 -7.59 -13.26 -21.68
C VAL A 175 -7.47 -12.85 -20.22
N ALA A 176 -8.09 -13.59 -19.29
CA ALA A 176 -7.97 -13.31 -17.87
C ALA A 176 -6.53 -13.46 -17.36
N LEU A 177 -5.75 -14.41 -17.91
CA LEU A 177 -4.33 -14.55 -17.60
C LEU A 177 -3.56 -13.30 -18.03
N ILE A 178 -3.82 -12.78 -19.24
CA ILE A 178 -3.16 -11.56 -19.74
C ILE A 178 -3.41 -10.40 -18.78
N ILE A 179 -4.67 -10.17 -18.38
CA ILE A 179 -5.04 -9.07 -17.48
C ILE A 179 -4.29 -9.17 -16.14
N ASN A 180 -4.28 -10.36 -15.53
CA ASN A 180 -3.60 -10.56 -14.25
C ASN A 180 -2.07 -10.46 -14.37
N ILE A 181 -1.48 -10.94 -15.48
CA ILE A 181 -0.06 -10.76 -15.77
C ILE A 181 0.28 -9.26 -15.87
N LEU A 182 -0.53 -8.47 -16.58
CA LEU A 182 -0.32 -7.03 -16.73
C LEU A 182 -0.38 -6.30 -15.38
N TRP A 183 -1.37 -6.62 -14.53
CA TRP A 183 -1.46 -6.05 -13.18
C TRP A 183 -0.28 -6.44 -12.29
N SER A 184 0.08 -7.72 -12.26
CA SER A 184 1.25 -8.19 -11.50
C SER A 184 2.53 -7.53 -11.99
N PHE A 185 2.71 -7.36 -13.31
CA PHE A 185 3.86 -6.68 -13.88
C PHE A 185 3.88 -5.18 -13.52
N TYR A 186 2.73 -4.51 -13.54
CA TYR A 186 2.60 -3.13 -13.06
C TYR A 186 3.04 -2.99 -11.59
N TYR A 187 2.60 -3.89 -10.71
CA TYR A 187 3.03 -3.90 -9.31
C TYR A 187 4.51 -4.20 -9.14
N LEU A 188 5.08 -5.08 -9.98
CA LEU A 188 6.52 -5.36 -9.98
C LEU A 188 7.32 -4.10 -10.31
N ILE A 189 6.90 -3.33 -11.32
CA ILE A 189 7.52 -2.05 -11.69
C ILE A 189 7.39 -1.05 -10.54
N LEU A 190 6.18 -0.87 -9.98
CA LEU A 190 5.96 0.03 -8.86
C LEU A 190 6.85 -0.28 -7.66
N LEU A 191 6.92 -1.56 -7.27
CA LEU A 191 7.77 -1.97 -6.16
C LEU A 191 9.24 -1.74 -6.49
N SER A 192 9.70 -2.04 -7.71
CA SER A 192 11.10 -1.85 -8.12
C SER A 192 11.61 -0.42 -7.95
N MET A 193 10.72 0.58 -7.96
CA MET A 193 11.05 1.99 -7.71
C MET A 193 11.61 2.23 -6.30
N PHE A 194 11.46 1.28 -5.36
CA PHE A 194 12.15 1.37 -4.08
C PHE A 194 13.68 1.47 -4.25
N LEU A 195 14.25 0.84 -5.28
CA LEU A 195 15.67 0.92 -5.61
C LEU A 195 16.10 2.34 -5.99
N TYR A 196 15.22 3.09 -6.67
CA TYR A 196 15.44 4.48 -7.01
C TYR A 196 15.44 5.36 -5.76
N PHE A 197 14.39 5.25 -4.92
CA PHE A 197 14.29 6.05 -3.69
C PHE A 197 15.33 5.69 -2.63
N ARG A 198 15.81 4.44 -2.63
CA ARG A 198 16.87 3.97 -1.73
C ARG A 198 18.16 4.77 -1.90
N ARG A 199 18.46 5.23 -3.12
CA ARG A 199 19.71 5.97 -3.42
C ARG A 199 19.88 7.20 -2.53
N ASP A 200 18.75 7.85 -2.20
CA ASP A 200 18.71 9.08 -1.42
C ASP A 200 18.22 8.83 0.01
N ALA A 201 18.04 7.57 0.41
CA ALA A 201 17.52 7.19 1.73
C ALA A 201 18.65 6.98 2.75
N GLU A 202 18.65 7.79 3.81
CA GLU A 202 19.44 7.57 5.02
C GLU A 202 19.12 6.21 5.66
N GLU A 203 20.09 5.62 6.36
CA GLU A 203 19.90 4.36 7.06
C GLU A 203 18.71 4.43 8.04
N PRO A 204 17.72 3.54 7.92
CA PRO A 204 16.65 3.48 8.89
C PRO A 204 17.21 3.00 10.24
N SER A 205 16.65 3.49 11.35
CA SER A 205 17.03 3.01 12.68
C SER A 205 16.80 1.50 12.78
N LEU A 206 17.79 0.75 13.26
CA LEU A 206 17.76 -0.71 13.47
C LEU A 206 16.45 -1.20 14.11
N TYR A 207 15.90 -0.39 15.04
CA TYR A 207 14.64 -0.63 15.72
C TYR A 207 13.45 -1.06 14.82
N TYR A 208 13.37 -0.55 13.58
CA TYR A 208 12.26 -0.92 12.69
C TYR A 208 12.48 -2.23 11.94
N VAL A 209 13.74 -2.56 11.64
CA VAL A 209 14.08 -3.88 11.11
C VAL A 209 13.76 -4.92 12.16
N ASP A 210 14.16 -4.65 13.41
CA ASP A 210 13.87 -5.49 14.57
C ASP A 210 12.35 -5.64 14.79
N MET A 211 11.56 -4.60 14.59
CA MET A 211 10.10 -4.66 14.75
C MET A 211 9.43 -5.58 13.73
N PHE A 212 9.88 -5.56 12.47
CA PHE A 212 9.40 -6.50 11.47
C PHE A 212 9.85 -7.92 11.77
N GLU A 213 11.08 -8.11 12.23
CA GLU A 213 11.57 -9.43 12.65
C GLU A 213 10.80 -9.96 13.87
N GLU A 214 10.52 -9.12 14.86
CA GLU A 214 9.73 -9.46 16.04
C GLU A 214 8.30 -9.86 15.63
N PHE A 215 7.68 -9.11 14.71
CA PHE A 215 6.36 -9.46 14.18
C PHE A 215 6.33 -10.79 13.43
N VAL A 216 7.41 -11.18 12.75
CA VAL A 216 7.51 -12.47 12.05
C VAL A 216 7.79 -13.63 13.02
N ARG A 217 8.39 -13.36 14.19
CA ARG A 217 8.70 -14.36 15.21
C ARG A 217 7.53 -14.66 16.17
N GLU A 218 6.64 -13.69 16.40
CA GLU A 218 5.41 -13.84 17.20
C GLU A 218 4.32 -14.63 16.45
#